data_AF-G8YD13-F1
#
_entry.id   AF-G8YD13-F1
#
_cell.length_a   1.000
_cell.length_b   1.000
_cell.length_c   1.000
_cell.angle_alpha   90.00
_cell.angle_beta   90.00
_cell.angle_gamma   90.00
#
_symmetry.space_group_name_H-M   'P 1'
#
loop_
_entity.id
_entity.type
_entity.pdbx_description
1 polymer ?
#
loop_
_entity_poly.entity_id
_entity_poly.type
_entity_poly.pdbx_seq_one_letter_code
_entity_poly.pdbx_strand_id
1 'polypeptide(L)'
;MANGRGASGSPMANEGDEKPLEFSFSALTKDVTHLAHIFSSLTAINTQAVLMLTQEGMSVYTEHQGICNAKATIEPSLFSEFNFLLGSSSFPGQEHSEVQLSVDLGLISDSFMSVASNLPSKQKNKKGDKSGHTASDEEVLCYIYYEGEGHPLIVEFEDSLMSEKIEFPTFYIDNVHENDDDDADKTHELTINYNEILFEIILRSDVFANVIRDLQQINTIDLYMLISNEVDSRKNGTADNRFNSVFGLSRNNLNFISKGSFGNSKLICPNERAILEKLTIYERGEDSSTIQQVNTSIISRFAFSNFARIRKAVSLSSKCKIMKDISGIFSVQLLCDDSKIPEYSGTLIMLNMLENADLDYMNTSMSPDDDASLKYILYDDTLIYKNKNTPVPGPIDINSEKAGTGVSTERTKVAHESEAHSHSEHEEKKRRRIDDKSSKKKGQNIIEVPLFI
;
A
#
# COMPACT_ATOMS: atom_id res chain seq x y z
N MET A 1 90.61 -17.05 25.43
CA MET A 1 90.34 -15.59 25.27
C MET A 1 89.52 -15.43 24.00
N ALA A 2 88.42 -14.67 23.92
CA ALA A 2 87.59 -14.00 24.94
C ALA A 2 86.16 -13.79 24.34
N ASN A 3 85.19 -13.37 25.17
CA ASN A 3 83.77 -13.20 24.81
C ASN A 3 83.45 -11.92 24.01
N GLY A 4 82.26 -11.87 23.37
CA GLY A 4 81.57 -10.64 22.95
C GLY A 4 80.63 -10.84 21.76
N ARG A 5 79.39 -11.35 21.94
CA ARG A 5 78.13 -10.59 22.16
C ARG A 5 77.92 -9.38 21.23
N GLY A 6 76.92 -9.49 20.36
CA GLY A 6 76.22 -8.38 19.69
C GLY A 6 74.87 -8.89 19.21
N ALA A 7 73.78 -8.29 19.68
CA ALA A 7 72.42 -8.74 19.39
C ALA A 7 71.62 -7.65 18.65
N SER A 8 70.97 -8.05 17.57
CA SER A 8 69.85 -7.37 16.93
C SER A 8 69.10 -8.46 16.15
N GLY A 9 67.84 -8.80 16.41
CA GLY A 9 66.79 -7.93 16.91
C GLY A 9 65.88 -7.57 15.73
N SER A 10 65.34 -8.58 15.07
CA SER A 10 64.39 -8.40 13.96
C SER A 10 63.07 -7.86 14.53
N PRO A 11 62.58 -6.68 14.10
CA PRO A 11 61.20 -6.34 14.31
C PRO A 11 60.35 -7.25 13.43
N MET A 12 59.45 -8.03 14.03
CA MET A 12 58.32 -8.57 13.28
C MET A 12 57.43 -7.38 12.92
N ALA A 13 57.40 -7.02 11.64
CA ALA A 13 56.40 -6.11 11.11
C ALA A 13 55.05 -6.83 11.19
N ASN A 14 54.32 -6.55 12.26
CA ASN A 14 52.95 -6.98 12.45
C ASN A 14 52.04 -5.82 12.01
N GLU A 15 52.11 -5.50 10.72
CA GLU A 15 51.22 -4.56 10.06
C GLU A 15 50.25 -5.39 9.21
N GLY A 16 49.02 -5.52 9.71
CA GLY A 16 47.92 -5.94 8.85
C GLY A 16 47.64 -4.79 7.90
N ASP A 17 47.94 -4.98 6.62
CA ASP A 17 47.39 -4.17 5.55
C ASP A 17 45.87 -4.41 5.49
N GLU A 18 45.14 -3.78 6.41
CA GLU A 18 43.74 -3.44 6.19
C GLU A 18 43.73 -2.47 5.00
N LYS A 19 43.66 -3.04 3.79
CA LYS A 19 43.32 -2.27 2.60
C LYS A 19 42.06 -1.47 2.93
N PRO A 20 42.04 -0.14 2.73
CA PRO A 20 40.84 0.64 2.97
C PRO A 20 39.71 0.05 2.13
N LEU A 21 38.58 -0.26 2.78
CA LEU A 21 37.40 -0.78 2.10
C LEU A 21 36.99 0.20 0.99
N GLU A 22 36.91 -0.31 -0.24
CA GLU A 22 36.51 0.47 -1.41
C GLU A 22 35.03 0.85 -1.38
N PHE A 23 34.24 0.12 -0.59
CA PHE A 23 32.85 0.41 -0.29
C PHE A 23 32.45 -0.20 1.06
N SER A 24 31.51 0.42 1.76
CA SER A 24 30.82 -0.20 2.90
C SER A 24 29.44 0.42 3.10
N PHE A 25 28.44 -0.42 3.31
CA PHE A 25 27.09 -0.04 3.70
C PHE A 25 26.71 -0.70 5.02
N SER A 26 26.08 0.08 5.91
CA SER A 26 25.44 -0.42 7.13
C SER A 26 24.18 0.40 7.44
N ALA A 27 23.08 -0.26 7.78
CA ALA A 27 21.88 0.38 8.28
C ALA A 27 21.28 -0.37 9.48
N LEU A 28 20.69 0.36 10.43
CA LEU A 28 20.08 -0.17 11.64
C LEU A 28 18.64 0.33 11.75
N THR A 29 17.66 -0.56 11.91
CA THR A 29 16.26 -0.19 12.19
C THR A 29 15.63 -1.09 13.25
N LYS A 30 14.50 -0.63 13.80
CA LYS A 30 13.62 -1.40 14.71
C LYS A 30 12.33 -1.84 14.04
N ASP A 31 11.97 -1.24 12.91
CA ASP A 31 10.69 -1.47 12.23
C ASP A 31 10.79 -2.65 11.24
N VAL A 32 11.26 -3.79 11.76
CA VAL A 32 11.41 -5.07 11.04
C VAL A 32 10.09 -5.48 10.37
N THR A 33 8.96 -5.30 11.05
CA THR A 33 7.63 -5.58 10.52
C THR A 33 7.32 -4.77 9.25
N HIS A 34 7.77 -3.50 9.18
CA HIS A 34 7.55 -2.66 8.00
C HIS A 34 8.33 -3.22 6.80
N LEU A 35 9.64 -3.43 6.95
CA LEU A 35 10.48 -4.02 5.91
C LEU A 35 9.98 -5.42 5.47
N ALA A 36 9.57 -6.27 6.41
CA ALA A 36 8.98 -7.58 6.12
C ALA A 36 7.76 -7.48 5.19
N HIS A 37 6.87 -6.53 5.46
CA HIS A 37 5.69 -6.29 4.64
C HIS A 37 6.06 -5.71 3.26
N ILE A 38 7.00 -4.77 3.18
CA ILE A 38 7.49 -4.23 1.89
C ILE A 38 8.07 -5.36 1.02
N PHE A 39 9.04 -6.14 1.52
CA PHE A 39 9.66 -7.23 0.78
C PHE A 39 8.63 -8.31 0.38
N SER A 40 7.75 -8.72 1.30
CA SER A 40 6.68 -9.68 0.99
C SER A 40 5.68 -9.16 -0.04
N SER A 41 5.51 -7.84 -0.18
CA SER A 41 4.65 -7.26 -1.23
C SER A 41 5.27 -7.38 -2.62
N LEU A 42 6.59 -7.20 -2.72
CA LEU A 42 7.37 -7.26 -3.96
C LEU A 42 7.55 -8.70 -4.46
N THR A 43 7.67 -9.69 -3.57
CA THR A 43 7.73 -11.12 -3.97
C THR A 43 6.48 -11.63 -4.70
N ALA A 44 5.38 -10.86 -4.68
CA ALA A 44 4.21 -11.13 -5.52
C ALA A 44 4.44 -10.80 -7.02
N ILE A 45 5.50 -10.06 -7.36
CA ILE A 45 5.94 -9.76 -8.72
C ILE A 45 6.94 -10.83 -9.17
N ASN A 46 8.10 -10.87 -8.53
CA ASN A 46 9.14 -11.89 -8.72
C ASN A 46 9.93 -12.07 -7.40
N THR A 47 10.47 -13.27 -7.16
CA THR A 47 11.30 -13.57 -5.98
C THR A 47 12.75 -13.14 -6.15
N GLN A 48 13.19 -12.85 -7.38
CA GLN A 48 14.48 -12.21 -7.65
C GLN A 48 14.30 -10.69 -7.75
N ALA A 49 15.27 -9.95 -7.24
CA ALA A 49 15.28 -8.50 -7.24
C ALA A 49 16.70 -7.94 -7.28
N VAL A 50 16.82 -6.68 -7.70
CA VAL A 50 18.01 -5.85 -7.51
C VAL A 50 17.78 -4.92 -6.33
N LEU A 51 18.67 -4.99 -5.36
CA LEU A 51 18.80 -4.02 -4.29
C LEU A 51 19.78 -2.93 -4.77
N MET A 52 19.33 -1.69 -4.73
CA MET A 52 20.10 -0.49 -5.07
C MET A 52 20.36 0.27 -3.77
N LEU A 53 21.63 0.52 -3.46
CA LEU A 53 22.08 1.23 -2.27
C LEU A 53 22.66 2.58 -2.70
N THR A 54 22.20 3.67 -2.10
CA THR A 54 22.71 5.02 -2.33
C THR A 54 22.81 5.79 -1.02
N GLN A 55 23.40 6.99 -1.05
CA GLN A 55 23.33 7.93 0.08
C GLN A 55 21.91 8.42 0.37
N GLU A 56 21.01 8.38 -0.62
CA GLU A 56 19.62 8.85 -0.53
C GLU A 56 18.64 7.77 -0.06
N GLY A 57 19.08 6.52 0.11
CA GLY A 57 18.27 5.44 0.65
C GLY A 57 18.57 4.06 0.06
N MET A 58 17.65 3.14 0.32
CA MET A 58 17.68 1.77 -0.15
C MET A 58 16.48 1.54 -1.08
N SER A 59 16.71 1.06 -2.30
CA SER A 59 15.63 0.76 -3.24
C SER A 59 15.65 -0.71 -3.68
N VAL A 60 14.48 -1.30 -3.91
CA VAL A 60 14.34 -2.68 -4.41
C VAL A 60 13.59 -2.65 -5.72
N TYR A 61 14.23 -3.07 -6.81
CA TYR A 61 13.61 -3.28 -8.12
C TYR A 61 13.34 -4.76 -8.37
N THR A 62 12.17 -5.10 -8.88
CA THR A 62 11.81 -6.46 -9.27
C THR A 62 10.92 -6.44 -10.51
N GLU A 63 11.09 -7.43 -11.39
CA GLU A 63 10.42 -7.47 -12.69
C GLU A 63 9.86 -8.86 -13.01
N HIS A 64 8.71 -8.88 -13.67
CA HIS A 64 8.07 -10.06 -14.22
C HIS A 64 7.90 -9.94 -15.75
N GLN A 65 8.85 -10.52 -16.48
CA GLN A 65 8.78 -10.81 -17.92
C GLN A 65 8.55 -9.58 -18.83
N GLY A 66 9.04 -8.39 -18.47
CA GLY A 66 8.76 -7.13 -19.19
C GLY A 66 7.30 -6.66 -19.16
N ILE A 67 6.38 -7.41 -18.54
CA ILE A 67 4.95 -7.08 -18.48
C ILE A 67 4.61 -6.25 -17.26
N CYS A 68 5.33 -6.45 -16.15
CA CYS A 68 5.12 -5.73 -14.91
C CYS A 68 6.43 -5.62 -14.11
N ASN A 69 6.70 -4.45 -13.55
CA ASN A 69 7.80 -4.24 -12.61
C ASN A 69 7.30 -3.54 -11.33
N ALA A 70 8.15 -3.53 -10.31
CA ALA A 70 7.95 -2.75 -9.10
C ALA A 70 9.27 -2.22 -8.57
N LYS A 71 9.29 -0.94 -8.17
CA LYS A 71 10.38 -0.28 -7.44
C LYS A 71 9.84 0.20 -6.10
N ALA A 72 10.37 -0.33 -5.00
CA ALA A 72 10.15 0.24 -3.67
C ALA A 72 11.36 1.11 -3.29
N THR A 73 11.12 2.33 -2.82
CA THR A 73 12.15 3.28 -2.35
C THR A 73 11.95 3.52 -0.86
N ILE A 74 13.00 3.26 -0.07
CA ILE A 74 13.00 3.32 1.38
C ILE A 74 13.97 4.41 1.83
N GLU A 75 13.44 5.49 2.40
CA GLU A 75 14.24 6.61 2.90
C GLU A 75 15.16 6.22 4.08
N PRO A 76 16.34 6.85 4.23
CA PRO A 76 17.24 6.69 5.37
C PRO A 76 16.58 6.96 6.72
N SER A 77 15.52 7.77 6.77
CA SER A 77 14.73 8.12 7.96
C SER A 77 13.97 6.94 8.59
N LEU A 78 13.87 5.78 7.92
CA LEU A 78 13.41 4.52 8.52
C LEU A 78 14.45 3.92 9.49
N PHE A 79 15.72 4.28 9.33
CA PHE A 79 16.85 3.70 10.03
C PHE A 79 17.36 4.67 11.11
N SER A 80 17.64 4.16 12.30
CA SER A 80 18.28 4.94 13.36
C SER A 80 19.77 5.20 13.07
N GLU A 81 20.39 4.35 12.26
CA GLU A 81 21.71 4.58 11.67
C GLU A 81 21.67 4.18 10.20
N PHE A 82 22.23 5.00 9.30
CA PHE A 82 22.33 4.72 7.87
C PHE A 82 23.66 5.28 7.36
N ASN A 83 24.62 4.40 7.13
CA ASN A 83 25.96 4.75 6.68
C ASN A 83 26.20 4.15 5.29
N PHE A 84 26.53 5.02 4.34
CA PHE A 84 26.95 4.66 2.99
C PHE A 84 28.32 5.29 2.74
N LEU A 85 29.36 4.46 2.65
CA LEU A 85 30.73 4.88 2.45
C LEU A 85 31.20 4.38 1.08
N LEU A 86 31.58 5.31 0.21
CA LEU A 86 32.18 5.01 -1.09
C LEU A 86 33.65 5.45 -1.07
N GLY A 87 34.55 4.54 -1.43
CA GLY A 87 35.98 4.77 -1.50
C GLY A 87 36.34 5.79 -2.58
N SER A 88 37.35 6.61 -2.31
CA SER A 88 37.81 7.69 -3.20
C SER A 88 38.56 7.23 -4.46
N SER A 89 38.51 5.93 -4.78
CA SER A 89 39.12 5.28 -5.95
C SER A 89 38.20 5.13 -7.16
N SER A 90 36.94 5.61 -7.06
CA SER A 90 35.94 5.55 -8.13
C SER A 90 36.52 6.02 -9.48
N PHE A 91 36.35 5.20 -10.52
CA PHE A 91 36.94 5.45 -11.84
C PHE A 91 36.50 6.81 -12.41
N PRO A 92 37.39 7.57 -13.08
CA PRO A 92 37.04 8.85 -13.67
C PRO A 92 36.05 8.65 -14.83
N GLY A 93 34.75 8.79 -14.53
CA GLY A 93 33.66 8.63 -15.49
C GLY A 93 32.34 8.15 -14.87
N GLN A 94 32.34 7.48 -13.72
CA GLN A 94 31.11 7.09 -13.02
C GLN A 94 30.65 8.22 -12.07
N GLU A 95 29.69 9.03 -12.50
CA GLU A 95 29.01 10.02 -11.62
C GLU A 95 27.94 9.39 -10.70
N HIS A 96 27.70 8.09 -10.80
CA HIS A 96 26.64 7.40 -10.06
C HIS A 96 27.14 6.84 -8.71
N SER A 97 26.69 7.47 -7.63
CA SER A 97 26.95 7.11 -6.22
C SER A 97 26.06 5.94 -5.74
N GLU A 98 25.97 4.90 -6.56
CA GLU A 98 25.03 3.79 -6.40
C GLU A 98 25.77 2.44 -6.44
N VAL A 99 25.39 1.54 -5.53
CA VAL A 99 25.84 0.15 -5.52
C VAL A 99 24.65 -0.77 -5.71
N GLN A 100 24.70 -1.59 -6.75
CA GLN A 100 23.65 -2.54 -7.10
C GLN A 100 24.09 -3.97 -6.79
N LEU A 101 23.21 -4.75 -6.18
CA LEU A 101 23.42 -6.16 -5.90
C LEU A 101 22.12 -6.94 -6.15
N SER A 102 22.23 -8.12 -6.74
CA SER A 102 21.05 -8.95 -7.01
C SER A 102 20.89 -10.02 -5.94
N VAL A 103 19.65 -10.21 -5.49
CA VAL A 103 19.31 -11.01 -4.30
C VAL A 103 18.07 -11.88 -4.52
N ASP A 104 17.99 -12.98 -3.77
CA ASP A 104 16.74 -13.71 -3.59
C ASP A 104 15.88 -12.99 -2.53
N LEU A 105 15.01 -12.13 -3.03
CA LEU A 105 14.04 -11.39 -2.22
C LEU A 105 13.00 -12.32 -1.57
N GLY A 106 12.82 -13.54 -2.09
CA GLY A 106 12.02 -14.58 -1.43
C GLY A 106 12.61 -14.96 -0.08
N LEU A 107 13.90 -15.35 -0.07
CA LEU A 107 14.61 -15.71 1.16
C LEU A 107 14.71 -14.54 2.15
N ILE A 108 14.95 -13.31 1.66
CA ILE A 108 14.97 -12.10 2.49
C ILE A 108 13.57 -11.82 3.07
N SER A 109 12.51 -11.89 2.25
CA SER A 109 11.13 -11.74 2.71
C SER A 109 10.80 -12.74 3.80
N ASP A 110 11.17 -14.02 3.63
CA ASP A 110 10.85 -15.07 4.58
C ASP A 110 11.57 -14.92 5.92
N SER A 111 12.85 -14.47 5.93
CA SER A 111 13.57 -14.20 7.18
C SER A 111 12.93 -13.04 7.96
N PHE A 112 12.68 -11.91 7.29
CA PHE A 112 12.04 -10.74 7.88
C PHE A 112 10.62 -11.07 8.38
N MET A 113 9.84 -11.84 7.62
CA MET A 113 8.50 -12.28 8.01
C MET A 113 8.52 -13.25 9.21
N SER A 114 9.53 -14.13 9.30
CA SER A 114 9.73 -15.00 10.47
C SER A 114 9.88 -14.18 11.75
N VAL A 115 10.80 -13.20 11.76
CA VAL A 115 11.03 -12.30 12.90
C VAL A 115 9.78 -11.45 13.18
N ALA A 116 9.20 -10.82 12.15
CA ALA A 116 7.99 -10.01 12.25
C ALA A 116 6.79 -10.76 12.86
N SER A 117 6.70 -12.08 12.65
CA SER A 117 5.61 -12.92 13.18
C SER A 117 5.79 -13.33 14.65
N ASN A 118 7.03 -13.35 15.15
CA ASN A 118 7.38 -13.73 16.52
C ASN A 118 7.45 -12.54 17.48
N LEU A 119 7.59 -11.31 16.97
CA LEU A 119 7.51 -10.08 17.75
C LEU A 119 6.21 -10.03 18.60
N PRO A 120 6.29 -9.78 19.92
CA PRO A 120 5.13 -9.85 20.80
C PRO A 120 4.10 -8.81 20.42
N SER A 121 3.02 -9.25 19.76
CA SER A 121 1.96 -8.33 19.34
C SER A 121 1.41 -7.58 20.54
N LYS A 122 1.46 -6.24 20.53
CA LYS A 122 0.90 -5.36 21.57
C LYS A 122 -0.64 -5.36 21.51
N GLN A 123 -1.26 -6.54 21.53
CA GLN A 123 -2.70 -6.67 21.60
C GLN A 123 -3.22 -6.17 22.95
N LYS A 124 -4.06 -5.15 22.83
CA LYS A 124 -4.83 -4.42 23.85
C LYS A 124 -5.43 -5.30 24.96
N ASN A 125 -4.62 -5.78 25.91
CA ASN A 125 -5.09 -6.30 27.20
C ASN A 125 -5.53 -5.16 28.14
N LYS A 126 -6.54 -4.40 27.67
CA LYS A 126 -7.19 -3.33 28.43
C LYS A 126 -8.25 -3.89 29.38
N LYS A 127 -7.91 -4.92 30.17
CA LYS A 127 -8.73 -5.38 31.29
C LYS A 127 -7.93 -6.21 32.32
N GLY A 128 -7.26 -5.48 33.20
CA GLY A 128 -7.07 -5.87 34.60
C GLY A 128 -6.28 -7.14 34.86
N ASP A 129 -4.97 -7.02 34.86
CA ASP A 129 -4.17 -7.74 35.85
C ASP A 129 -3.29 -6.77 36.64
N LYS A 130 -3.09 -7.06 37.92
CA LYS A 130 -2.37 -6.20 38.89
C LYS A 130 -1.04 -6.81 39.34
N SER A 131 -0.45 -7.69 38.53
CA SER A 131 0.91 -8.19 38.74
C SER A 131 1.92 -7.22 38.14
N GLY A 132 2.78 -6.66 39.01
CA GLY A 132 3.74 -5.62 38.66
C GLY A 132 5.00 -6.12 37.94
N HIS A 133 4.85 -6.98 36.92
CA HIS A 133 5.92 -7.20 35.97
C HIS A 133 5.74 -6.26 34.78
N THR A 134 6.61 -5.25 34.73
CA THR A 134 6.89 -4.49 33.53
C THR A 134 7.41 -5.46 32.47
N ALA A 135 6.53 -5.91 31.57
CA ALA A 135 6.97 -6.39 30.28
C ALA A 135 7.75 -5.24 29.65
N SER A 136 9.07 -5.40 29.54
CA SER A 136 9.88 -4.58 28.65
C SER A 136 9.30 -4.71 27.26
N ASP A 137 9.28 -3.61 26.52
CA ASP A 137 9.16 -3.70 25.07
C ASP A 137 10.43 -4.40 24.57
N GLU A 138 10.33 -5.71 24.35
CA GLU A 138 11.34 -6.49 23.65
C GLU A 138 11.27 -6.10 22.17
N GLU A 139 12.03 -5.06 21.84
CA GLU A 139 12.25 -4.58 20.48
C GLU A 139 13.38 -5.39 19.86
N VAL A 140 13.16 -5.89 18.64
CA VAL A 140 14.21 -6.54 17.84
C VAL A 140 14.93 -5.46 17.04
N LEU A 141 16.24 -5.38 17.18
CA LEU A 141 17.12 -4.60 16.31
C LEU A 141 17.38 -5.38 15.02
N CYS A 142 17.41 -4.69 13.88
CA CYS A 142 17.80 -5.27 12.60
C CYS A 142 18.93 -4.44 11.99
N TYR A 143 20.09 -5.07 11.85
CA TYR A 143 21.26 -4.56 11.17
C TYR A 143 21.30 -5.14 9.76
N ILE A 144 21.51 -4.29 8.76
CA ILE A 144 21.72 -4.68 7.36
C ILE A 144 23.10 -4.17 6.97
N TYR A 145 23.96 -5.03 6.42
CA TYR A 145 25.32 -4.67 6.01
C TYR A 145 25.65 -5.24 4.64
N TYR A 146 26.48 -4.52 3.89
CA TYR A 146 27.05 -4.99 2.64
C TYR A 146 28.46 -4.42 2.41
N GLU A 147 29.40 -5.27 2.03
CA GLU A 147 30.82 -4.91 1.83
C GLU A 147 31.21 -4.71 0.35
N GLY A 148 30.28 -4.92 -0.58
CA GLY A 148 30.50 -4.73 -2.02
C GLY A 148 30.60 -6.03 -2.81
N GLU A 149 31.08 -5.93 -4.04
CA GLU A 149 31.06 -7.01 -5.03
C GLU A 149 31.73 -8.29 -4.50
N GLY A 150 31.04 -9.43 -4.64
CA GLY A 150 31.52 -10.74 -4.19
C GLY A 150 31.30 -11.06 -2.71
N HIS A 151 30.87 -10.10 -1.88
CA HIS A 151 30.48 -10.32 -0.48
C HIS A 151 28.97 -10.66 -0.38
N PRO A 152 28.50 -11.37 0.65
CA PRO A 152 27.07 -11.56 0.88
C PRO A 152 26.41 -10.27 1.42
N LEU A 153 25.10 -10.12 1.19
CA LEU A 153 24.28 -9.20 1.96
C LEU A 153 24.02 -9.83 3.33
N ILE A 154 24.39 -9.16 4.41
CA ILE A 154 24.21 -9.67 5.77
C ILE A 154 23.04 -8.96 6.43
N VAL A 155 22.17 -9.74 7.07
CA VAL A 155 21.12 -9.23 7.97
C VAL A 155 21.29 -9.89 9.32
N GLU A 156 21.38 -9.09 10.38
CA GLU A 156 21.46 -9.57 11.77
C GLU A 156 20.26 -9.04 12.55
N PHE A 157 19.55 -9.96 13.21
CA PHE A 157 18.44 -9.65 14.11
C PHE A 157 18.90 -9.87 15.55
N GLU A 158 18.84 -8.84 16.40
CA GLU A 158 19.27 -8.89 17.80
C GLU A 158 18.09 -8.55 18.73
N ASP A 159 17.85 -9.40 19.72
CA ASP A 159 16.92 -9.14 20.83
C ASP A 159 17.64 -9.22 22.21
N SER A 160 16.87 -9.19 23.31
CA SER A 160 17.39 -9.23 24.68
C SER A 160 18.09 -10.55 25.07
N LEU A 161 17.95 -11.61 24.27
CA LEU A 161 18.33 -12.99 24.57
C LEU A 161 19.20 -13.65 23.48
N MET A 162 19.02 -13.25 22.22
CA MET A 162 19.60 -13.91 21.05
C MET A 162 19.97 -12.91 19.94
N SER A 163 21.05 -13.19 19.21
CA SER A 163 21.32 -12.63 17.88
C SER A 163 21.26 -13.76 16.84
N GLU A 164 20.62 -13.48 15.70
CA GLU A 164 20.57 -14.34 14.52
C GLU A 164 21.15 -13.58 13.31
N LYS A 165 22.33 -14.00 12.87
CA LYS A 165 23.02 -13.46 11.67
C LYS A 165 22.76 -14.36 10.47
N ILE A 166 22.24 -13.77 9.39
CA ILE A 166 21.90 -14.44 8.12
C ILE A 166 22.72 -13.82 6.98
N GLU A 167 23.31 -14.65 6.14
CA GLU A 167 24.12 -14.23 5.00
C GLU A 167 23.41 -14.65 3.69
N PHE A 168 22.96 -13.65 2.93
CA PHE A 168 22.29 -13.85 1.64
C PHE A 168 23.31 -13.79 0.50
N PRO A 169 23.41 -14.84 -0.34
CA PRO A 169 24.26 -14.79 -1.53
C PRO A 169 23.80 -13.67 -2.46
N THR A 170 24.74 -12.80 -2.83
CA THR A 170 24.53 -11.85 -3.92
C THR A 170 24.95 -12.48 -5.25
N PHE A 171 24.29 -12.09 -6.33
CA PHE A 171 24.68 -12.47 -7.68
C PHE A 171 24.77 -11.26 -8.60
N TYR A 172 25.54 -11.45 -9.66
CA TYR A 172 25.71 -10.48 -10.74
C TYR A 172 24.60 -10.69 -11.79
N ILE A 173 24.05 -9.61 -12.34
CA ILE A 173 23.14 -9.61 -13.49
C ILE A 173 23.70 -8.62 -14.51
N ASP A 174 24.12 -9.12 -15.68
CA ASP A 174 24.71 -8.33 -16.79
C ASP A 174 23.79 -7.25 -17.42
N ASN A 175 22.56 -7.02 -16.96
CA ASN A 175 21.51 -6.40 -17.80
C ASN A 175 20.57 -5.39 -17.11
N VAL A 176 20.87 -4.87 -15.91
CA VAL A 176 19.88 -4.01 -15.21
C VAL A 176 20.07 -2.52 -15.50
N HIS A 177 21.31 -2.03 -15.66
CA HIS A 177 21.59 -0.65 -16.07
C HIS A 177 22.91 -0.53 -16.87
N GLU A 178 22.96 -1.06 -18.09
CA GLU A 178 23.96 -0.59 -19.06
C GLU A 178 23.56 0.80 -19.56
N ASN A 179 24.06 1.81 -18.85
CA ASN A 179 23.98 3.23 -19.24
C ASN A 179 24.95 3.57 -20.39
N ASP A 180 25.23 2.63 -21.29
CA ASP A 180 26.02 2.89 -22.48
C ASP A 180 25.16 3.66 -23.49
N ASP A 181 25.56 4.89 -23.79
CA ASP A 181 24.79 5.86 -24.61
C ASP A 181 24.73 5.51 -26.11
N ASP A 182 25.34 4.40 -26.54
CA ASP A 182 25.55 4.06 -27.96
C ASP A 182 24.57 3.02 -28.55
N ASP A 183 23.81 2.25 -27.74
CA ASP A 183 22.83 1.28 -28.26
C ASP A 183 21.39 1.82 -28.29
N ALA A 184 20.89 2.09 -29.49
CA ALA A 184 19.56 2.66 -29.76
C ALA A 184 18.38 1.67 -29.51
N ASP A 185 18.68 0.41 -29.21
CA ASP A 185 17.70 -0.66 -28.90
C ASP A 185 17.66 -0.98 -27.38
N LYS A 186 17.91 0.01 -26.51
CA LYS A 186 17.73 -0.14 -25.04
C LYS A 186 16.35 -0.72 -24.72
N THR A 187 16.36 -1.84 -23.99
CA THR A 187 15.17 -2.54 -23.50
C THR A 187 14.20 -1.54 -22.88
N HIS A 188 12.94 -1.53 -23.34
CA HIS A 188 11.93 -0.59 -22.89
C HIS A 188 11.71 -0.68 -21.38
N GLU A 189 12.38 0.19 -20.61
CA GLU A 189 12.20 0.28 -19.17
C GLU A 189 10.75 0.65 -18.91
N LEU A 190 10.02 -0.26 -18.27
CA LEU A 190 8.57 -0.13 -18.07
C LEU A 190 8.31 0.98 -17.03
N THR A 191 8.26 2.21 -17.54
CA THR A 191 8.23 3.48 -16.80
C THR A 191 7.17 4.37 -17.39
N ILE A 192 6.40 5.06 -16.54
CA ILE A 192 5.30 5.90 -17.02
C ILE A 192 5.80 7.24 -17.56
N ASN A 193 5.34 7.63 -18.75
CA ASN A 193 5.64 8.96 -19.28
C ASN A 193 4.76 10.04 -18.63
N TYR A 194 5.29 10.72 -17.61
CA TYR A 194 4.61 11.85 -16.94
C TYR A 194 4.24 13.02 -17.85
N ASN A 195 4.88 13.15 -19.02
CA ASN A 195 4.55 14.17 -20.02
C ASN A 195 3.42 13.75 -20.97
N GLU A 196 2.94 12.50 -20.89
CA GLU A 196 1.92 11.91 -21.78
C GLU A 196 0.85 11.12 -20.99
N ILE A 197 0.51 11.58 -19.79
CA ILE A 197 -0.54 10.99 -18.95
C ILE A 197 -1.91 11.10 -19.64
N LEU A 198 -2.60 9.96 -19.75
CA LEU A 198 -3.95 9.79 -20.28
C LEU A 198 -5.02 9.94 -19.18
N PHE A 199 -4.77 9.41 -17.98
CA PHE A 199 -5.60 9.65 -16.80
C PHE A 199 -4.82 9.57 -15.50
N GLU A 200 -5.36 10.24 -14.47
CA GLU A 200 -4.87 10.18 -13.09
C GLU A 200 -6.05 9.99 -12.13
N ILE A 201 -5.90 9.05 -11.20
CA ILE A 201 -6.86 8.73 -10.14
C ILE A 201 -6.12 8.73 -8.80
N ILE A 202 -6.73 9.32 -7.77
CA ILE A 202 -6.31 9.13 -6.38
C ILE A 202 -7.49 8.51 -5.65
N LEU A 203 -7.27 7.33 -5.05
CA LEU A 203 -8.28 6.56 -4.35
C LEU A 203 -7.75 5.95 -3.06
N ARG A 204 -8.67 5.69 -2.13
CA ARG A 204 -8.34 5.09 -0.83
C ARG A 204 -7.95 3.62 -0.98
N SER A 205 -6.76 3.28 -0.50
CA SER A 205 -6.12 1.98 -0.75
C SER A 205 -6.88 0.78 -0.20
N ASP A 206 -7.54 0.91 0.96
CA ASP A 206 -8.36 -0.15 1.56
C ASP A 206 -9.51 -0.58 0.62
N VAL A 207 -10.19 0.39 0.00
CA VAL A 207 -11.27 0.13 -0.96
C VAL A 207 -10.71 -0.57 -2.20
N PHE A 208 -9.56 -0.11 -2.71
CA PHE A 208 -8.95 -0.73 -3.88
C PHE A 208 -8.46 -2.17 -3.61
N ALA A 209 -7.81 -2.41 -2.46
CA ALA A 209 -7.42 -3.75 -2.03
C ALA A 209 -8.63 -4.69 -1.88
N ASN A 210 -9.77 -4.17 -1.41
CA ASN A 210 -11.03 -4.91 -1.32
C ASN A 210 -11.60 -5.24 -2.70
N VAL A 211 -11.61 -4.28 -3.64
CA VAL A 211 -12.01 -4.52 -5.04
C VAL A 211 -11.15 -5.61 -5.68
N ILE A 212 -9.83 -5.54 -5.58
CA ILE A 212 -8.93 -6.56 -6.16
C ILE A 212 -9.18 -7.94 -5.53
N ARG A 213 -9.38 -7.99 -4.21
CA ARG A 213 -9.73 -9.22 -3.49
C ARG A 213 -11.05 -9.82 -3.99
N ASP A 214 -12.08 -9.00 -4.19
CA ASP A 214 -13.40 -9.47 -4.59
C ASP A 214 -13.41 -9.91 -6.06
N LEU A 215 -12.68 -9.21 -6.95
CA LEU A 215 -12.39 -9.64 -8.32
C LEU A 215 -11.67 -11.00 -8.36
N GLN A 216 -10.73 -11.23 -7.44
CA GLN A 216 -10.01 -12.50 -7.33
C GLN A 216 -10.94 -13.64 -6.86
N GLN A 217 -11.86 -13.37 -5.93
CA GLN A 217 -12.83 -14.36 -5.44
C GLN A 217 -13.82 -14.83 -6.50
N ILE A 218 -14.18 -13.96 -7.47
CA ILE A 218 -15.05 -14.33 -8.59
C ILE A 218 -14.30 -14.94 -9.79
N ASN A 219 -13.00 -15.22 -9.66
CA ASN A 219 -12.14 -15.79 -10.71
C ASN A 219 -12.11 -14.95 -11.99
N THR A 220 -11.88 -13.63 -11.85
CA THR A 220 -11.65 -12.73 -12.99
C THR A 220 -10.47 -13.20 -13.84
N ILE A 221 -10.63 -13.20 -15.16
CA ILE A 221 -9.58 -13.54 -16.15
C ILE A 221 -9.09 -12.25 -16.81
N ASP A 222 -10.00 -11.50 -17.43
CA ASP A 222 -9.74 -10.14 -17.91
C ASP A 222 -10.41 -9.12 -16.99
N LEU A 223 -9.68 -8.06 -16.66
CA LEU A 223 -10.20 -6.88 -15.98
C LEU A 223 -10.31 -5.73 -16.97
N TYR A 224 -11.46 -5.08 -17.02
CA TYR A 224 -11.65 -3.80 -17.69
C TYR A 224 -11.88 -2.72 -16.63
N MET A 225 -11.06 -1.67 -16.63
CA MET A 225 -11.29 -0.46 -15.86
C MET A 225 -12.00 0.55 -16.77
N LEU A 226 -13.20 0.99 -16.41
CA LEU A 226 -13.91 2.09 -17.07
C LEU A 226 -13.78 3.33 -16.18
N ILE A 227 -13.10 4.35 -16.70
CA ILE A 227 -12.83 5.63 -16.07
C ILE A 227 -13.65 6.68 -16.85
N SER A 228 -14.49 7.46 -16.18
CA SER A 228 -15.26 8.53 -16.82
C SER A 228 -15.39 9.75 -15.93
N ASN A 229 -15.34 10.94 -16.54
CA ASN A 229 -15.70 12.22 -15.92
C ASN A 229 -16.74 12.99 -16.77
N GLU A 230 -17.52 12.27 -17.59
CA GLU A 230 -18.56 12.88 -18.42
C GLU A 230 -19.61 13.66 -17.62
N VAL A 231 -20.12 14.74 -18.24
CA VAL A 231 -21.22 15.54 -17.70
C VAL A 231 -22.54 14.95 -18.18
N ASP A 232 -23.29 14.38 -17.24
CA ASP A 232 -24.51 13.60 -17.42
C ASP A 232 -25.70 14.43 -17.94
N SER A 233 -25.62 14.80 -19.23
CA SER A 233 -26.52 15.73 -19.91
C SER A 233 -27.96 15.22 -20.06
N ARG A 234 -28.19 13.93 -19.80
CA ARG A 234 -29.46 13.24 -20.07
C ARG A 234 -30.51 13.41 -18.96
N LYS A 235 -30.16 13.95 -17.79
CA LYS A 235 -31.06 14.07 -16.62
C LYS A 235 -31.87 15.37 -16.52
N ASN A 236 -31.89 16.22 -17.55
CA ASN A 236 -32.72 17.44 -17.61
C ASN A 236 -34.22 17.19 -17.93
N GLY A 237 -34.72 15.96 -17.74
CA GLY A 237 -36.05 15.52 -18.20
C GLY A 237 -37.19 15.50 -17.18
N THR A 238 -36.95 15.74 -15.88
CA THR A 238 -38.01 15.73 -14.84
C THR A 238 -37.89 16.90 -13.86
N ALA A 239 -39.01 17.60 -13.64
CA ALA A 239 -39.05 18.96 -13.08
C ALA A 239 -38.76 19.11 -11.56
N ASP A 240 -38.52 18.00 -10.86
CA ASP A 240 -38.39 17.96 -9.39
C ASP A 240 -36.93 18.05 -8.89
N ASN A 241 -35.93 17.97 -9.76
CA ASN A 241 -34.51 17.98 -9.35
C ASN A 241 -33.80 19.33 -9.55
N ARG A 242 -34.55 20.44 -9.42
CA ARG A 242 -34.11 21.83 -9.67
C ARG A 242 -32.99 22.36 -8.76
N PHE A 243 -32.53 21.60 -7.77
CA PHE A 243 -31.35 21.94 -6.96
C PHE A 243 -30.03 21.32 -7.46
N ASN A 244 -30.07 20.31 -8.34
CA ASN A 244 -28.87 19.67 -8.88
C ASN A 244 -28.52 20.09 -10.32
N SER A 245 -29.36 20.88 -11.01
CA SER A 245 -29.12 21.31 -12.40
C SER A 245 -28.41 22.66 -12.54
N VAL A 246 -28.07 23.34 -11.43
CA VAL A 246 -27.41 24.66 -11.43
C VAL A 246 -25.88 24.54 -11.40
N PHE A 247 -25.37 23.39 -10.95
CA PHE A 247 -23.96 23.02 -11.07
C PHE A 247 -23.90 21.73 -11.89
N GLY A 248 -23.33 21.81 -13.10
CA GLY A 248 -23.10 20.64 -13.96
C GLY A 248 -21.98 19.77 -13.40
N LEU A 249 -22.25 19.05 -12.31
CA LEU A 249 -21.29 18.22 -11.62
C LEU A 249 -20.95 16.99 -12.49
N SER A 250 -19.78 17.02 -13.13
CA SER A 250 -19.13 15.84 -13.72
C SER A 250 -19.19 14.69 -12.73
N ARG A 251 -19.74 13.56 -13.15
CA ARG A 251 -19.84 12.38 -12.27
C ARG A 251 -18.64 11.48 -12.53
N ASN A 252 -17.56 11.76 -11.82
CA ASN A 252 -16.42 10.85 -11.71
C ASN A 252 -16.93 9.43 -11.45
N ASN A 253 -16.60 8.50 -12.35
CA ASN A 253 -17.11 7.15 -12.36
C ASN A 253 -15.94 6.21 -12.64
N LEU A 254 -15.68 5.31 -11.70
CA LEU A 254 -14.62 4.32 -11.79
C LEU A 254 -15.25 2.95 -11.59
N ASN A 255 -15.31 2.16 -12.66
CA ASN A 255 -15.89 0.82 -12.65
C ASN A 255 -14.84 -0.23 -12.96
N PHE A 256 -14.91 -1.34 -12.25
CA PHE A 256 -14.10 -2.53 -12.50
C PHE A 256 -15.02 -3.62 -13.04
N ILE A 257 -14.85 -3.96 -14.31
CA ILE A 257 -15.64 -4.96 -15.00
C ILE A 257 -14.78 -6.22 -15.14
N SER A 258 -15.19 -7.26 -14.42
CA SER A 258 -14.62 -8.60 -14.52
C SER A 258 -15.23 -9.33 -15.70
N LYS A 259 -14.40 -9.96 -16.54
CA LYS A 259 -14.78 -11.07 -17.43
C LYS A 259 -14.14 -12.34 -16.89
N GLY A 260 -14.95 -13.33 -16.57
CA GLY A 260 -14.52 -14.67 -16.12
C GLY A 260 -15.24 -15.78 -16.89
N SER A 261 -14.92 -17.03 -16.58
CA SER A 261 -15.49 -18.21 -17.27
C SER A 261 -17.00 -18.37 -17.13
N PHE A 262 -17.60 -17.79 -16.08
CA PHE A 262 -19.04 -17.85 -15.78
C PHE A 262 -19.81 -16.60 -16.22
N GLY A 263 -19.15 -15.64 -16.88
CA GLY A 263 -19.75 -14.40 -17.36
C GLY A 263 -19.05 -13.14 -16.82
N ASN A 264 -19.79 -12.03 -16.84
CA ASN A 264 -19.28 -10.69 -16.55
C ASN A 264 -19.86 -10.12 -15.24
N SER A 265 -19.09 -9.32 -14.52
CA SER A 265 -19.53 -8.60 -13.30
C SER A 265 -19.03 -7.16 -13.31
N LYS A 266 -19.81 -6.20 -12.81
CA LYS A 266 -19.46 -4.77 -12.72
C LYS A 266 -19.44 -4.33 -11.26
N LEU A 267 -18.26 -4.00 -10.75
CA LEU A 267 -18.06 -3.35 -9.46
C LEU A 267 -17.95 -1.84 -9.68
N ILE A 268 -18.86 -1.08 -9.06
CA ILE A 268 -18.91 0.37 -9.15
C ILE A 268 -18.17 0.96 -7.94
N CYS A 269 -17.09 1.71 -8.17
CA CYS A 269 -16.39 2.40 -7.09
C CYS A 269 -17.26 3.58 -6.59
N PRO A 270 -17.47 3.74 -5.28
CA PRO A 270 -18.24 4.86 -4.76
C PRO A 270 -17.60 6.21 -5.07
N ASN A 271 -18.36 7.13 -5.66
CA ASN A 271 -17.93 8.51 -5.94
C ASN A 271 -18.15 9.43 -4.71
N GLU A 272 -17.72 8.98 -3.54
CA GLU A 272 -17.53 9.86 -2.39
C GLU A 272 -16.10 10.38 -2.38
N ARG A 273 -15.91 11.69 -2.15
CA ARG A 273 -14.56 12.31 -2.11
C ARG A 273 -13.61 11.70 -1.06
N ALA A 274 -14.13 10.98 -0.07
CA ALA A 274 -13.35 10.25 0.93
C ALA A 274 -12.96 8.82 0.50
N ILE A 275 -13.27 8.44 -0.74
CA ILE A 275 -12.92 7.15 -1.39
C ILE A 275 -12.23 7.44 -2.72
N LEU A 276 -12.81 8.30 -3.55
CA LEU A 276 -12.29 8.76 -4.83
C LEU A 276 -11.93 10.25 -4.70
N GLU A 277 -10.69 10.55 -4.33
CA GLU A 277 -10.21 11.90 -4.04
C GLU A 277 -9.98 12.72 -5.31
N LYS A 278 -9.48 12.06 -6.36
CA LYS A 278 -9.22 12.63 -7.68
C LYS A 278 -9.55 11.61 -8.77
N LEU A 279 -10.15 12.09 -9.86
CA LEU A 279 -10.23 11.40 -11.14
C LEU A 279 -10.14 12.48 -12.20
N THR A 280 -9.19 12.37 -13.11
CA THR A 280 -8.92 13.36 -14.15
C THR A 280 -8.51 12.63 -15.42
N ILE A 281 -9.15 12.98 -16.53
CA ILE A 281 -8.82 12.47 -17.86
C ILE A 281 -8.21 13.60 -18.69
N TYR A 282 -7.23 13.23 -19.48
CA TYR A 282 -6.35 14.12 -20.22
C TYR A 282 -6.34 13.74 -21.70
N GLU A 283 -6.22 14.75 -22.57
CA GLU A 283 -6.08 14.58 -24.02
C GLU A 283 -5.03 15.57 -24.55
N ARG A 284 -4.37 15.20 -25.64
CA ARG A 284 -3.41 16.07 -26.35
C ARG A 284 -4.19 17.16 -27.08
N GLY A 285 -3.93 18.43 -26.73
CA GLY A 285 -4.57 19.59 -27.35
C GLY A 285 -4.20 19.77 -28.83
N GLU A 286 -4.91 20.66 -29.52
CA GLU A 286 -4.74 20.91 -30.97
C GLU A 286 -3.29 21.21 -31.37
N ASP A 287 -2.56 21.98 -30.55
CA ASP A 287 -1.15 22.34 -30.74
C ASP A 287 -0.16 21.19 -30.45
N SER A 288 -0.65 19.97 -30.15
CA SER A 288 0.07 18.71 -29.87
C SER A 288 1.10 18.70 -28.73
N SER A 289 1.46 19.89 -28.21
CA SER A 289 2.49 20.15 -27.21
C SER A 289 1.93 20.40 -25.81
N THR A 290 0.61 20.51 -25.67
CA THR A 290 -0.08 20.72 -24.39
C THR A 290 -1.03 19.57 -24.10
N ILE A 291 -1.08 19.18 -22.82
CA ILE A 291 -2.10 18.26 -22.32
C ILE A 291 -3.21 19.08 -21.67
N GLN A 292 -4.45 18.80 -22.05
CA GLN A 292 -5.64 19.46 -21.51
C GLN A 292 -6.52 18.44 -20.79
N GLN A 293 -7.14 18.87 -19.69
CA GLN A 293 -8.19 18.08 -19.02
C GLN A 293 -9.46 18.08 -19.87
N VAL A 294 -10.01 16.89 -20.14
CA VAL A 294 -11.22 16.70 -20.95
C VAL A 294 -12.28 15.92 -20.17
N ASN A 295 -13.56 16.10 -20.53
CA ASN A 295 -14.67 15.33 -19.98
C ASN A 295 -15.06 14.22 -20.96
N THR A 296 -14.61 12.99 -20.70
CA THR A 296 -14.76 11.84 -21.61
C THR A 296 -14.80 10.52 -20.81
N SER A 297 -14.76 9.39 -21.51
CA SER A 297 -14.66 8.05 -20.93
C SER A 297 -13.52 7.25 -21.56
N ILE A 298 -12.73 6.58 -20.73
CA ILE A 298 -11.65 5.67 -21.12
C ILE A 298 -11.96 4.28 -20.58
N ILE A 299 -11.66 3.26 -21.38
CA ILE A 299 -11.61 1.87 -20.94
C ILE A 299 -10.15 1.42 -20.98
N SER A 300 -9.72 0.61 -20.03
CA SER A 300 -8.40 -0.02 -20.05
C SER A 300 -8.47 -1.49 -19.65
N ARG A 301 -7.73 -2.38 -20.34
CA ARG A 301 -7.84 -3.84 -20.19
C ARG A 301 -6.56 -4.48 -19.68
N PHE A 302 -6.67 -5.34 -18.67
CA PHE A 302 -5.54 -6.04 -18.07
C PHE A 302 -5.80 -7.53 -17.93
N ALA A 303 -4.78 -8.36 -18.16
CA ALA A 303 -4.76 -9.73 -17.66
C ALA A 303 -4.80 -9.71 -16.12
N PHE A 304 -5.87 -10.23 -15.52
CA PHE A 304 -6.09 -10.09 -14.08
C PHE A 304 -5.05 -10.84 -13.24
N SER A 305 -4.43 -11.89 -13.77
CA SER A 305 -3.29 -12.59 -13.13
C SER A 305 -2.11 -11.67 -12.86
N ASN A 306 -1.85 -10.68 -13.73
CA ASN A 306 -0.78 -9.70 -13.55
C ASN A 306 -1.27 -8.56 -12.65
N PHE A 307 -2.47 -8.02 -12.93
CA PHE A 307 -3.06 -6.94 -12.14
C PHE A 307 -3.19 -7.31 -10.65
N ALA A 308 -3.60 -8.54 -10.32
CA ALA A 308 -3.79 -8.99 -8.94
C ALA A 308 -2.50 -9.04 -8.10
N ARG A 309 -1.32 -9.02 -8.72
CA ARG A 309 -0.03 -9.04 -8.00
C ARG A 309 0.15 -7.80 -7.11
N ILE A 310 -0.37 -6.65 -7.53
CA ILE A 310 -0.31 -5.39 -6.76
C ILE A 310 -1.05 -5.45 -5.42
N ARG A 311 -1.97 -6.42 -5.25
CA ARG A 311 -2.91 -6.48 -4.11
C ARG A 311 -2.23 -6.40 -2.75
N LYS A 312 -1.08 -7.07 -2.57
CA LYS A 312 -0.32 -7.03 -1.31
C LYS A 312 0.12 -5.59 -1.02
N ALA A 313 0.82 -4.96 -1.95
CA ALA A 313 1.33 -3.60 -1.82
C ALA A 313 0.18 -2.59 -1.58
N VAL A 314 -0.92 -2.68 -2.34
CA VAL A 314 -2.11 -1.83 -2.14
C VAL A 314 -2.70 -2.01 -0.74
N SER A 315 -2.70 -3.21 -0.17
CA SER A 315 -3.23 -3.44 1.18
C SER A 315 -2.35 -2.90 2.32
N LEU A 316 -1.10 -2.53 2.03
CA LEU A 316 -0.16 -1.92 2.99
C LEU A 316 -0.16 -0.39 2.93
N SER A 317 -0.62 0.20 1.83
CA SER A 317 -0.52 1.64 1.64
C SER A 317 -1.67 2.42 2.28
N SER A 318 -1.39 3.64 2.73
CA SER A 318 -2.42 4.59 3.18
C SER A 318 -3.01 5.40 2.03
N LYS A 319 -2.22 5.62 0.96
CA LYS A 319 -2.64 6.30 -0.27
C LYS A 319 -2.28 5.51 -1.52
N CYS A 320 -3.17 5.55 -2.51
CA CYS A 320 -2.97 4.96 -3.82
C CYS A 320 -3.25 6.02 -4.90
N LYS A 321 -2.27 6.23 -5.78
CA LYS A 321 -2.38 7.04 -7.00
C LYS A 321 -2.20 6.12 -8.19
N ILE A 322 -3.18 6.09 -9.07
CA ILE A 322 -3.17 5.30 -10.30
C ILE A 322 -3.04 6.27 -11.48
N MET A 323 -2.17 5.96 -12.42
CA MET A 323 -2.00 6.70 -13.65
C MET A 323 -1.89 5.75 -14.84
N LYS A 324 -2.16 6.26 -16.03
CA LYS A 324 -1.85 5.59 -17.29
C LYS A 324 -1.37 6.64 -18.30
N ASP A 325 -0.37 6.31 -19.11
CA ASP A 325 0.05 7.15 -20.25
C ASP A 325 -0.58 6.71 -21.59
N ILE A 326 -0.30 7.48 -22.65
CA ILE A 326 -0.77 7.14 -24.01
C ILE A 326 -0.12 5.87 -24.59
N SER A 327 1.03 5.45 -24.07
CA SER A 327 1.77 4.26 -24.49
C SER A 327 1.17 2.96 -23.93
N GLY A 328 0.19 3.06 -23.03
CA GLY A 328 -0.46 1.92 -22.40
C GLY A 328 0.21 1.47 -21.10
N ILE A 329 1.19 2.22 -20.58
CA ILE A 329 1.84 1.91 -19.31
C ILE A 329 0.95 2.39 -18.18
N PHE A 330 0.47 1.45 -17.38
CA PHE A 330 -0.34 1.69 -16.19
C PHE A 330 0.53 1.65 -14.95
N SER A 331 0.54 2.74 -14.19
CA SER A 331 1.35 2.90 -12.97
C SER A 331 0.47 2.99 -11.73
N VAL A 332 0.88 2.31 -10.67
CA VAL A 332 0.27 2.36 -9.34
C VAL A 332 1.34 2.80 -8.35
N GLN A 333 1.22 4.03 -7.87
CA GLN A 333 2.08 4.64 -6.86
C GLN A 333 1.42 4.54 -5.48
N LEU A 334 2.14 3.98 -4.51
CA LEU A 334 1.62 3.59 -3.21
C LEU A 334 2.51 4.18 -2.11
N LEU A 335 1.92 4.89 -1.16
CA LEU A 335 2.61 5.37 0.03
C LEU A 335 2.34 4.43 1.20
N CYS A 336 3.37 3.75 1.69
CA CYS A 336 3.33 2.85 2.83
C CYS A 336 4.04 3.53 4.02
N ASP A 337 3.29 4.25 4.85
CA ASP A 337 3.78 4.91 6.05
C ASP A 337 3.59 4.05 7.31
N ASP A 338 4.60 3.98 8.17
CA ASP A 338 4.42 3.54 9.54
C ASP A 338 4.31 4.75 10.48
N SER A 339 3.06 5.07 10.84
CA SER A 339 2.68 6.18 11.73
C SER A 339 3.36 6.21 13.12
N LYS A 340 4.15 5.18 13.47
CA LYS A 340 4.95 5.14 14.70
C LYS A 340 6.23 5.98 14.62
N ILE A 341 6.77 6.27 13.43
CA ILE A 341 8.06 6.94 13.25
C ILE A 341 7.82 8.44 12.92
N PRO A 342 8.16 9.41 13.80
CA PRO A 342 7.73 10.80 13.64
C PRO A 342 8.32 11.60 12.47
N GLU A 343 9.39 11.09 11.83
CA GLU A 343 10.17 11.78 10.80
C GLU A 343 10.29 10.97 9.50
N TYR A 344 9.61 9.82 9.41
CA TYR A 344 9.63 8.95 8.25
C TYR A 344 8.50 9.30 7.27
N SER A 345 8.83 9.63 6.03
CA SER A 345 7.82 9.98 5.00
C SER A 345 7.01 8.76 4.52
N GLY A 346 7.54 7.55 4.70
CA GLY A 346 6.99 6.28 4.22
C GLY A 346 7.85 5.62 3.14
N THR A 347 7.57 4.35 2.83
CA THR A 347 8.08 3.71 1.61
C THR A 347 7.20 4.12 0.44
N LEU A 348 7.81 4.58 -0.66
CA LEU A 348 7.12 4.71 -1.94
C LEU A 348 7.27 3.39 -2.70
N ILE A 349 6.16 2.71 -3.03
CA ILE A 349 6.17 1.59 -3.98
C ILE A 349 5.52 2.07 -5.29
N MET A 350 6.28 2.05 -6.38
CA MET A 350 5.78 2.24 -7.73
C MET A 350 5.70 0.88 -8.41
N LEU A 351 4.53 0.52 -8.97
CA LEU A 351 4.35 -0.69 -9.76
C LEU A 351 3.85 -0.28 -11.15
N ASN A 352 4.58 -0.64 -12.20
CA ASN A 352 4.15 -0.38 -13.57
C ASN A 352 3.76 -1.72 -14.24
N MET A 353 2.76 -1.68 -15.11
CA MET A 353 2.34 -2.82 -15.92
C MET A 353 1.89 -2.37 -17.31
N LEU A 354 2.13 -3.21 -18.32
CA LEU A 354 1.55 -3.01 -19.63
C LEU A 354 0.05 -3.32 -19.62
N GLU A 355 -0.72 -2.45 -20.25
CA GLU A 355 -2.07 -2.76 -20.70
C GLU A 355 -2.04 -3.89 -21.75
N ASN A 356 -3.08 -4.74 -21.77
CA ASN A 356 -3.29 -5.67 -22.87
C ASN A 356 -3.70 -4.88 -24.12
N ALA A 357 -2.74 -4.59 -24.99
CA ALA A 357 -2.95 -3.93 -26.29
C ALA A 357 -3.68 -4.86 -27.30
N ASP A 358 -4.98 -5.06 -27.10
CA ASP A 358 -5.86 -5.44 -28.21
C ASP A 358 -6.00 -4.20 -29.12
N LEU A 359 -5.21 -4.18 -30.20
CA LEU A 359 -5.07 -3.15 -31.26
C LEU A 359 -6.38 -2.75 -31.99
N ASP A 360 -7.51 -3.22 -31.49
CA ASP A 360 -8.65 -3.67 -32.28
C ASP A 360 -9.99 -3.38 -31.59
N TYR A 361 -10.03 -2.94 -30.33
CA TYR A 361 -11.28 -2.59 -29.63
C TYR A 361 -12.07 -1.44 -30.28
N MET A 362 -11.44 -0.68 -31.18
CA MET A 362 -12.10 0.33 -32.00
C MET A 362 -12.35 -0.12 -33.46
N ASN A 363 -11.76 -1.24 -33.93
CA ASN A 363 -11.69 -1.56 -35.37
C ASN A 363 -11.92 -3.03 -35.79
N THR A 364 -11.93 -4.05 -34.91
CA THR A 364 -12.39 -5.40 -35.32
C THR A 364 -13.64 -5.89 -34.60
N SER A 365 -14.41 -6.65 -35.38
CA SER A 365 -15.56 -7.40 -34.92
C SER A 365 -15.10 -8.58 -34.06
N MET A 366 -15.12 -8.39 -32.73
CA MET A 366 -15.36 -9.47 -31.79
C MET A 366 -16.65 -10.22 -32.15
N SER A 367 -16.80 -11.46 -31.65
CA SER A 367 -18.05 -12.23 -31.81
C SER A 367 -19.26 -11.39 -31.37
N PRO A 368 -20.37 -11.34 -32.15
CA PRO A 368 -21.53 -10.49 -31.85
C PRO A 368 -22.10 -10.68 -30.43
N ASP A 369 -22.02 -11.89 -29.89
CA ASP A 369 -22.58 -12.25 -28.58
C ASP A 369 -21.72 -11.71 -27.40
N ASP A 370 -20.39 -11.68 -27.56
CA ASP A 370 -19.45 -11.14 -26.57
C ASP A 370 -19.53 -9.60 -26.55
N ASP A 371 -19.58 -8.98 -27.73
CA ASP A 371 -19.67 -7.53 -27.93
C ASP A 371 -20.95 -6.93 -27.33
N ALA A 372 -22.10 -7.56 -27.59
CA ALA A 372 -23.39 -7.11 -27.07
C ALA A 372 -23.44 -7.12 -25.53
N SER A 373 -22.93 -8.18 -24.89
CA SER A 373 -22.97 -8.30 -23.42
C SER A 373 -22.02 -7.31 -22.72
N LEU A 374 -20.82 -7.09 -23.26
CA LEU A 374 -19.86 -6.13 -22.72
C LEU A 374 -20.31 -4.68 -22.95
N LYS A 375 -20.82 -4.33 -24.14
CA LYS A 375 -21.40 -3.00 -24.40
C LYS A 375 -22.59 -2.72 -23.49
N TYR A 376 -23.45 -3.70 -23.24
CA TYR A 376 -24.57 -3.54 -22.31
C TYR A 376 -24.06 -3.24 -20.88
N ILE A 377 -23.06 -3.98 -20.39
CA ILE A 377 -22.52 -3.77 -19.04
C ILE A 377 -21.73 -2.47 -18.92
N LEU A 378 -20.99 -2.07 -19.95
CA LEU A 378 -20.24 -0.80 -19.98
C LEU A 378 -21.19 0.40 -19.89
N TYR A 379 -22.23 0.43 -20.72
CA TYR A 379 -23.06 1.63 -20.93
C TYR A 379 -24.45 1.60 -20.25
N ASP A 380 -24.85 0.50 -19.62
CA ASP A 380 -26.06 0.46 -18.78
C ASP A 380 -25.74 0.73 -17.30
N ASP A 381 -26.26 1.86 -16.80
CA ASP A 381 -26.24 2.26 -15.40
C ASP A 381 -27.41 1.69 -14.59
N THR A 382 -28.37 1.01 -15.22
CA THR A 382 -29.55 0.46 -14.53
C THR A 382 -29.29 -0.89 -13.84
N LEU A 383 -28.17 -1.56 -14.15
CA LEU A 383 -27.71 -2.82 -13.57
C LEU A 383 -27.12 -2.67 -12.15
N ILE A 384 -27.80 -1.95 -11.25
CA ILE A 384 -27.54 -2.06 -9.82
C ILE A 384 -28.24 -3.33 -9.32
N TYR A 385 -27.47 -4.33 -8.90
CA TYR A 385 -27.98 -5.60 -8.38
C TYR A 385 -28.67 -5.43 -7.02
N LYS A 386 -29.90 -4.89 -7.03
CA LYS A 386 -30.77 -4.85 -5.85
C LYS A 386 -31.17 -6.29 -5.50
N ASN A 387 -30.49 -6.87 -4.52
CA ASN A 387 -30.86 -8.14 -3.92
C ASN A 387 -32.24 -8.00 -3.25
N LYS A 388 -33.30 -8.30 -4.00
CA LYS A 388 -34.70 -8.21 -3.53
C LYS A 388 -35.14 -9.37 -2.64
N ASN A 389 -34.25 -10.34 -2.38
CA ASN A 389 -34.58 -11.61 -1.72
C ASN A 389 -33.92 -11.80 -0.34
N THR A 390 -33.34 -10.76 0.27
CA THR A 390 -33.10 -10.75 1.71
C THR A 390 -34.41 -10.43 2.45
N PRO A 391 -34.94 -11.33 3.30
CA PRO A 391 -36.09 -11.00 4.14
C PRO A 391 -35.71 -9.89 5.10
N VAL A 392 -36.40 -8.76 5.04
CA VAL A 392 -36.29 -7.72 6.07
C VAL A 392 -36.82 -8.31 7.38
N PRO A 393 -36.06 -8.33 8.48
CA PRO A 393 -36.60 -8.73 9.77
C PRO A 393 -37.71 -7.76 10.15
N GLY A 394 -38.94 -8.27 10.27
CA GLY A 394 -40.07 -7.48 10.72
C GLY A 394 -39.84 -6.97 12.14
N PRO A 395 -40.37 -5.78 12.51
CA PRO A 395 -40.29 -5.30 13.88
C PRO A 395 -40.98 -6.30 14.81
N ILE A 396 -40.30 -6.64 15.91
CA ILE A 396 -40.87 -7.52 16.94
C ILE A 396 -41.81 -6.69 17.80
N ASP A 397 -43.12 -6.79 17.53
CA ASP A 397 -44.15 -6.22 18.38
C ASP A 397 -44.18 -6.93 19.73
N ILE A 398 -43.64 -6.27 20.76
CA ILE A 398 -43.82 -6.68 22.16
C ILE A 398 -45.15 -6.09 22.64
N ASN A 399 -46.23 -6.86 22.52
CA ASN A 399 -47.48 -6.58 23.23
C ASN A 399 -47.90 -7.76 24.10
N SER A 400 -48.08 -7.47 25.37
CA SER A 400 -48.61 -8.38 26.38
C SER A 400 -50.13 -8.44 26.34
N GLU A 401 -50.75 -9.61 26.50
CA GLU A 401 -51.98 -9.72 27.29
C GLU A 401 -52.25 -11.13 27.83
N LYS A 402 -53.19 -11.24 28.78
CA LYS A 402 -53.34 -12.34 29.75
C LYS A 402 -54.65 -13.12 29.59
N ALA A 403 -54.60 -14.45 29.74
CA ALA A 403 -55.57 -15.33 30.45
C ALA A 403 -54.99 -16.77 30.43
N GLY A 404 -54.81 -17.51 31.54
CA GLY A 404 -55.85 -18.20 32.34
C GLY A 404 -56.08 -19.62 31.77
N THR A 405 -56.09 -20.75 32.50
CA THR A 405 -56.12 -21.09 33.95
C THR A 405 -55.78 -22.59 34.18
N GLY A 406 -55.29 -23.00 35.37
CA GLY A 406 -55.20 -24.41 35.83
C GLY A 406 -53.84 -24.82 36.46
N VAL A 407 -53.62 -24.77 37.79
CA VAL A 407 -53.76 -25.88 38.79
C VAL A 407 -52.70 -27.00 38.59
N SER A 408 -51.85 -27.43 39.56
CA SER A 408 -51.83 -27.37 41.04
C SER A 408 -50.41 -27.51 41.67
N THR A 409 -50.20 -26.94 42.88
CA THR A 409 -49.34 -27.40 44.04
C THR A 409 -47.90 -27.92 43.80
N GLU A 410 -46.85 -27.58 44.59
CA GLU A 410 -46.76 -27.57 46.07
C GLU A 410 -45.79 -26.49 46.67
N ARG A 411 -45.66 -26.52 48.00
CA ARG A 411 -45.03 -25.54 48.92
C ARG A 411 -43.49 -25.52 48.90
N THR A 412 -42.87 -24.42 49.35
CA THR A 412 -42.07 -24.33 50.61
C THR A 412 -41.85 -22.86 51.01
N LYS A 413 -41.71 -22.58 52.32
CA LYS A 413 -41.53 -21.25 52.95
C LYS A 413 -40.05 -20.79 52.85
N VAL A 414 -39.69 -19.51 53.01
CA VAL A 414 -39.39 -18.79 54.27
C VAL A 414 -38.91 -17.38 53.80
N ALA A 415 -39.56 -16.23 54.06
CA ALA A 415 -39.54 -15.38 55.28
C ALA A 415 -38.12 -15.09 55.83
N HIS A 416 -37.70 -13.94 56.33
CA HIS A 416 -38.11 -12.53 56.31
C HIS A 416 -36.73 -11.76 56.29
N GLU A 417 -36.56 -10.45 56.43
CA GLU A 417 -37.37 -9.30 56.84
C GLU A 417 -36.85 -8.07 56.04
N SER A 418 -37.47 -6.90 56.19
CA SER A 418 -36.85 -5.60 55.83
C SER A 418 -37.43 -4.52 56.75
N GLU A 419 -36.59 -3.80 57.49
CA GLU A 419 -37.04 -2.61 58.23
C GLU A 419 -36.66 -1.32 57.50
N ALA A 420 -37.59 -0.36 57.53
CA ALA A 420 -37.47 0.93 56.90
C ALA A 420 -37.94 2.01 57.88
N HIS A 421 -37.23 3.14 57.94
CA HIS A 421 -37.69 4.46 58.39
C HIS A 421 -36.88 5.49 57.57
N SER A 422 -37.48 6.38 56.76
CA SER A 422 -38.24 7.58 57.14
C SER A 422 -37.32 8.69 57.71
N HIS A 423 -37.50 9.99 57.46
CA HIS A 423 -38.59 10.75 56.83
C HIS A 423 -38.03 12.07 56.20
N SER A 424 -38.79 12.73 55.31
CA SER A 424 -38.84 14.19 54.92
C SER A 424 -37.67 15.17 55.24
N GLU A 425 -37.40 16.26 54.48
CA GLU A 425 -38.33 17.22 53.85
C GLU A 425 -37.63 18.27 52.92
N HIS A 426 -38.44 19.16 52.31
CA HIS A 426 -38.11 20.44 51.64
C HIS A 426 -37.64 20.52 50.16
N GLU A 427 -38.65 20.71 49.29
CA GLU A 427 -38.85 21.82 48.31
C GLU A 427 -37.65 22.69 47.87
N GLU A 428 -37.36 22.84 46.57
CA GLU A 428 -38.08 23.57 45.50
C GLU A 428 -37.61 25.03 45.30
N LYS A 429 -36.94 25.30 44.15
CA LYS A 429 -37.01 26.51 43.28
C LYS A 429 -35.69 26.86 42.56
N LYS A 430 -35.64 26.63 41.24
CA LYS A 430 -35.61 27.69 40.21
C LYS A 430 -35.42 27.11 38.79
N ARG A 431 -36.26 27.54 37.86
CA ARG A 431 -36.08 27.38 36.39
C ARG A 431 -35.50 28.68 35.80
N ARG A 432 -34.98 28.60 34.56
CA ARG A 432 -34.55 29.70 33.63
C ARG A 432 -33.13 30.24 33.92
N ARG A 433 -32.29 30.60 32.93
CA ARG A 433 -32.46 30.74 31.46
C ARG A 433 -31.07 30.87 30.75
N ILE A 434 -31.00 30.46 29.47
CA ILE A 434 -30.29 31.08 28.31
C ILE A 434 -28.76 31.32 28.37
N ASP A 435 -28.08 30.59 27.48
CA ASP A 435 -27.04 30.93 26.49
C ASP A 435 -25.75 31.74 26.80
N ASP A 436 -24.70 31.29 26.08
CA ASP A 436 -23.64 32.05 25.44
C ASP A 436 -22.39 32.53 26.24
N LYS A 437 -21.27 31.78 26.15
CA LYS A 437 -20.13 32.15 25.27
C LYS A 437 -18.90 31.23 25.31
N SER A 438 -18.49 30.81 24.10
CA SER A 438 -17.13 30.61 23.57
C SER A 438 -15.93 30.21 24.48
N SER A 439 -15.19 29.16 24.07
CA SER A 439 -13.76 29.33 23.73
C SER A 439 -13.12 28.17 22.94
N LYS A 440 -12.67 28.51 21.72
CA LYS A 440 -11.50 28.01 20.98
C LYS A 440 -10.93 26.62 21.35
N LYS A 441 -11.15 25.62 20.48
CA LYS A 441 -10.08 24.64 20.16
C LYS A 441 -9.37 25.11 18.89
N LYS A 442 -8.03 25.20 18.94
CA LYS A 442 -7.19 25.44 17.76
C LYS A 442 -7.27 24.21 16.85
N GLY A 443 -7.41 24.42 15.55
CA GLY A 443 -7.16 23.36 14.58
C GLY A 443 -5.67 23.00 14.58
N GLN A 444 -5.35 21.72 14.46
CA GLN A 444 -4.04 21.30 13.98
C GLN A 444 -4.04 21.52 12.47
N ASN A 445 -3.03 22.23 11.96
CA ASN A 445 -2.80 22.29 10.53
C ASN A 445 -2.36 20.88 10.08
N ILE A 446 -3.18 20.23 9.26
CA ILE A 446 -2.72 19.09 8.47
C ILE A 446 -1.82 19.68 7.40
N ILE A 447 -0.53 19.35 7.45
CA ILE A 447 0.40 19.67 6.38
C ILE A 447 0.14 18.64 5.28
N GLU A 448 -0.44 19.08 4.17
CA GLU A 448 -0.53 18.27 2.96
C GLU A 448 0.88 18.10 2.39
N VAL A 449 1.52 16.97 2.66
CA VAL A 449 2.74 16.55 1.98
C VAL A 449 2.38 16.22 0.52
N PRO A 450 2.94 16.90 -0.48
CA PRO A 450 2.69 16.57 -1.88
C PRO A 450 3.34 15.23 -2.24
N LEU A 451 2.58 14.35 -2.91
CA LEU A 451 3.13 13.17 -3.59
C LEU A 451 3.77 13.62 -4.92
N PHE A 452 4.92 14.29 -4.82
CA PHE A 452 5.80 14.64 -5.92
C PHE A 452 7.25 14.34 -5.53
N ILE A 453 7.74 13.19 -6.00
CA ILE A 453 9.13 12.94 -6.40
C ILE A 453 9.01 12.36 -7.82
#